data_AF-A0A9X9S3T9-F1
#
_entry.id   AF-A0A9X9S3T9-F1
#
_cell.length_a   1.000
_cell.length_b   1.000
_cell.length_c   1.000
_cell.angle_alpha   90.00
_cell.angle_beta   90.00
_cell.angle_gamma   90.00
#
_symmetry.space_group_name_H-M   'P 1'
#
loop_
_entity.id
_entity.type
_entity.pdbx_description
1 polymer ?
#
loop_
_entity_poly.entity_id
_entity_poly.type
_entity_poly.pdbx_seq_one_letter_code
_entity_poly.pdbx_strand_id
1 'polypeptide(L)'
;MKKNHVIGLLIGLAVVLAAVVAMIFYFEGQPPESPEKYSWVPPDITPGVALMNMPKLLDPETADMRAGETWEGYITLETKRNGPGMVHYAIPSRIESVYSDEELAWPKGLNISIEPSDFMAYPNETYNSTITIKTAPDLLQGEYVFRYHHLFEGVMEGGGSLTVVVS
;
A
#
# COMPACT_ATOMS: atom_id res chain seq x y z
N MET A 1 -33.50 24.18 43.51
CA MET A 1 -32.30 24.71 42.81
C MET A 1 -32.69 25.92 41.98
N LYS A 2 -31.99 27.05 42.13
CA LYS A 2 -32.31 28.29 41.40
C LYS A 2 -31.98 28.11 39.91
N LYS A 3 -32.88 28.53 39.02
CA LYS A 3 -32.80 28.42 37.54
C LYS A 3 -31.43 28.82 36.97
N ASN A 4 -30.75 29.76 37.63
CA ASN A 4 -29.44 30.29 37.25
C ASN A 4 -28.27 29.31 37.47
N HIS A 5 -28.39 28.33 38.38
CA HIS A 5 -27.36 27.29 38.57
C HIS A 5 -27.43 26.21 37.48
N VAL A 6 -28.63 25.90 36.97
CA VAL A 6 -28.80 24.92 35.89
C VAL A 6 -28.24 25.46 34.58
N ILE A 7 -28.41 26.76 34.32
CA ILE A 7 -27.88 27.44 33.13
C ILE A 7 -26.34 27.45 33.15
N GLY A 8 -25.72 27.75 34.30
CA GLY A 8 -24.27 27.72 34.44
C GLY A 8 -23.67 26.33 34.20
N LEU A 9 -24.36 25.28 34.66
CA LEU A 9 -23.92 23.89 34.50
C LEU A 9 -24.05 23.41 33.04
N LEU A 10 -25.11 23.82 32.34
CA LEU A 10 -25.30 23.53 30.91
C LEU A 10 -24.26 24.24 30.02
N ILE A 11 -23.92 25.50 30.33
CA ILE A 11 -22.88 26.23 29.60
C ILE A 11 -21.51 25.59 29.83
N GLY A 12 -21.19 25.22 31.08
CA GLY A 12 -19.95 24.52 31.39
C GLY A 12 -19.82 23.18 30.64
N LEU A 13 -20.91 22.40 30.58
CA LEU A 13 -20.94 21.13 29.86
C LEU A 13 -20.73 21.31 28.35
N ALA A 14 -21.35 22.35 27.76
CA ALA A 14 -21.21 22.65 26.34
C ALA A 14 -19.78 23.04 25.96
N VAL A 15 -19.08 23.81 26.82
CA VAL A 15 -17.68 24.18 26.60
C VAL A 15 -16.76 22.96 26.68
N VAL A 16 -17.00 22.05 27.63
CA VAL A 16 -16.23 20.81 27.76
C VAL A 16 -16.45 19.90 26.54
N LEU A 17 -17.69 19.76 26.07
CA LEU A 17 -18.01 19.00 24.85
C LEU A 17 -17.32 19.59 23.62
N ALA A 18 -17.33 20.92 23.47
CA ALA A 18 -16.65 21.59 22.36
C ALA A 18 -15.13 21.36 22.41
N ALA A 19 -14.51 21.38 23.60
CA ALA A 19 -13.09 21.11 23.77
C ALA A 19 -12.72 19.65 23.45
N VAL A 20 -13.57 18.68 23.85
CA VAL A 20 -13.36 17.25 23.54
C VAL A 20 -13.49 17.00 22.05
N VAL A 21 -14.49 17.59 21.38
CA VAL A 21 -14.66 17.47 19.93
C VAL A 21 -13.48 18.11 19.19
N ALA A 22 -13.02 19.30 19.63
CA ALA A 22 -11.83 19.93 19.07
C ALA A 22 -10.57 19.07 19.26
N MET A 23 -10.39 18.41 20.42
CA MET A 23 -9.31 17.46 20.61
C MET A 23 -9.42 16.25 19.68
N ILE A 24 -10.61 15.67 19.48
CA ILE A 24 -10.80 14.55 18.55
C ILE A 24 -10.38 14.94 17.13
N PHE A 25 -10.79 16.12 16.65
CA PHE A 25 -10.36 16.63 15.34
C PHE A 25 -8.87 17.03 15.28
N TYR A 26 -8.23 17.33 16.42
CA TYR A 26 -6.79 17.64 16.48
C TYR A 26 -5.93 16.36 16.56
N PHE A 27 -6.48 15.26 17.08
CA PHE A 27 -5.80 13.97 17.24
C PHE A 27 -6.12 12.96 16.12
N GLU A 28 -7.16 13.17 15.30
CA GLU A 28 -7.25 12.56 13.97
C GLU A 28 -6.14 13.16 13.11
N GLY A 29 -5.00 12.47 13.18
CA GLY A 29 -3.68 12.94 12.77
C GLY A 29 -3.67 13.71 11.47
N GLN A 30 -2.91 14.79 11.47
CA GLN A 30 -2.36 15.30 10.22
C GLN A 30 -1.82 14.11 9.42
N PRO A 31 -2.15 13.99 8.12
CA PRO A 31 -1.51 12.99 7.28
C PRO A 31 0.00 13.14 7.47
N PRO A 32 0.74 12.02 7.60
CA PRO A 32 2.19 12.09 7.79
C PRO A 32 2.74 13.08 6.78
N GLU A 33 3.54 14.04 7.25
CA GLU A 33 4.22 14.97 6.36
C GLU A 33 4.89 14.13 5.26
N SER A 34 4.49 14.40 4.01
CA SER A 34 5.09 13.78 2.84
C SER A 34 6.60 13.87 3.02
N PRO A 35 7.35 12.75 2.95
CA PRO A 35 8.78 12.79 3.18
C PRO A 35 9.38 13.87 2.28
N GLU A 36 10.14 14.78 2.89
CA GLU A 36 10.81 15.86 2.17
C GLU A 36 11.40 15.28 0.89
N LYS A 37 10.99 15.85 -0.24
CA LYS A 37 11.34 15.42 -1.59
C LYS A 37 12.84 15.13 -1.64
N TYR A 38 13.22 13.85 -1.52
CA TYR A 38 14.62 13.43 -1.51
C TYR A 38 15.27 14.07 -2.73
N SER A 39 16.24 14.96 -2.52
CA SER A 39 17.02 15.56 -3.60
C SER A 39 17.95 14.48 -4.14
N TRP A 40 17.38 13.53 -4.87
CA TRP A 40 18.12 12.48 -5.54
C TRP A 40 18.94 13.12 -6.64
N VAL A 41 20.26 13.14 -6.46
CA VAL A 41 21.21 13.48 -7.52
C VAL A 41 21.63 12.15 -8.14
N PRO A 42 21.34 11.90 -9.43
CA PRO A 42 21.79 10.68 -10.09
C PRO A 42 23.32 10.57 -9.98
N PRO A 43 23.87 9.41 -9.61
CA PRO A 43 25.30 9.20 -9.73
C PRO A 43 25.73 9.38 -11.19
N ASP A 44 26.98 9.78 -11.42
CA ASP A 44 27.54 9.86 -12.78
C ASP A 44 27.71 8.43 -13.33
N ILE A 45 26.76 7.98 -14.16
CA ILE A 45 26.73 6.61 -14.68
C ILE A 45 27.12 6.60 -16.15
N THR A 46 28.17 5.84 -16.48
CA THR A 46 28.49 5.53 -17.87
C THR A 46 27.25 4.88 -18.53
N PRO A 47 26.76 5.43 -19.66
CA PRO A 47 25.59 4.89 -20.35
C PRO A 47 25.72 3.37 -20.57
N GLY A 48 24.68 2.61 -20.19
CA GLY A 48 24.63 1.15 -20.31
C GLY A 48 25.04 0.38 -19.04
N VAL A 49 25.97 0.89 -18.22
CA VAL A 49 26.37 0.23 -16.95
C VAL A 49 25.28 0.40 -15.88
N ALA A 50 24.55 1.52 -15.92
CA ALA A 50 23.41 1.78 -15.05
C ALA A 50 22.35 0.66 -15.13
N LEU A 51 21.90 0.35 -16.35
CA LEU A 51 20.84 -0.62 -16.62
C LEU A 51 21.21 -2.04 -16.17
N MET A 52 22.48 -2.44 -16.30
CA MET A 52 22.92 -3.77 -15.84
C MET A 52 22.85 -3.91 -14.31
N ASN A 53 23.09 -2.82 -13.58
CA ASN A 53 23.16 -2.80 -12.12
C ASN A 53 21.84 -2.44 -11.44
N MET A 54 20.80 -2.08 -12.19
CA MET A 54 19.47 -1.81 -11.62
C MET A 54 18.88 -3.06 -10.96
N PRO A 55 18.20 -2.92 -9.81
CA PRO A 55 17.46 -4.00 -9.22
C PRO A 55 16.43 -4.56 -10.20
N LYS A 56 16.09 -5.81 -10.00
CA LYS A 56 15.06 -6.50 -10.75
C LYS A 56 13.98 -6.93 -9.77
N LEU A 57 12.74 -6.56 -10.08
CA LEU A 57 11.56 -7.03 -9.39
C LEU A 57 10.87 -8.05 -10.29
N LEU A 58 10.53 -9.19 -9.73
CA LEU A 58 9.75 -10.25 -10.37
C LEU A 58 8.50 -10.47 -9.54
N ASP A 59 7.35 -10.27 -10.14
CA ASP A 59 6.05 -10.41 -9.49
C ASP A 59 5.06 -11.15 -10.41
N PRO A 60 4.05 -11.83 -9.83
CA PRO A 60 3.04 -12.51 -10.62
C PRO A 60 2.05 -11.50 -11.23
N GLU A 61 1.77 -11.64 -12.52
CA GLU A 61 0.79 -10.80 -13.22
C GLU A 61 -0.65 -11.32 -13.05
N THR A 62 -0.81 -12.65 -12.90
CA THR A 62 -2.13 -13.31 -12.85
C THR A 62 -2.19 -14.36 -11.76
N ALA A 63 -3.33 -14.44 -11.07
CA ALA A 63 -3.70 -15.48 -10.13
C ALA A 63 -5.03 -16.13 -10.54
N ASP A 64 -4.98 -17.35 -11.05
CA ASP A 64 -6.16 -18.17 -11.36
C ASP A 64 -6.56 -19.01 -10.15
N MET A 65 -7.80 -18.85 -9.68
CA MET A 65 -8.30 -19.55 -8.49
C MET A 65 -9.82 -19.74 -8.51
N ARG A 66 -10.34 -20.55 -7.59
CA ARG A 66 -11.78 -20.66 -7.33
C ARG A 66 -12.21 -19.81 -6.14
N ALA A 67 -13.51 -19.50 -6.07
CA ALA A 67 -14.08 -18.86 -4.89
C ALA A 67 -13.94 -19.76 -3.65
N GLY A 68 -13.51 -19.18 -2.53
CA GLY A 68 -13.26 -19.90 -1.27
C GLY A 68 -11.83 -20.43 -1.12
N GLU A 69 -10.96 -20.25 -2.11
CA GLU A 69 -9.58 -20.71 -2.07
C GLU A 69 -8.62 -19.65 -1.52
N THR A 70 -7.42 -20.11 -1.16
CA THR A 70 -6.27 -19.25 -0.91
C THR A 70 -5.24 -19.52 -1.99
N TRP A 71 -4.73 -18.46 -2.60
CA TRP A 71 -3.66 -18.50 -3.58
C TRP A 71 -2.43 -17.79 -3.01
N GLU A 72 -1.25 -18.31 -3.31
CA GLU A 72 0.03 -17.73 -2.91
C GLU A 72 0.94 -17.57 -4.14
N GLY A 73 1.58 -16.41 -4.21
CA GLY A 73 2.62 -16.10 -5.20
C GLY A 73 3.82 -15.45 -4.52
N TYR A 74 4.89 -15.25 -5.28
CA TYR A 74 6.14 -14.69 -4.75
C TYR A 74 6.53 -13.44 -5.52
N ILE A 75 6.90 -12.41 -4.77
CA ILE A 75 7.57 -11.21 -5.26
C ILE A 75 9.04 -11.36 -4.93
N THR A 76 9.90 -11.40 -5.94
CA THR A 76 11.35 -11.51 -5.77
C THR A 76 12.03 -10.21 -6.17
N LEU A 77 12.74 -9.59 -5.21
CA LEU A 77 13.59 -8.42 -5.44
C LEU A 77 15.06 -8.85 -5.46
N GLU A 78 15.71 -8.72 -6.62
CA GLU A 78 17.15 -8.85 -6.78
C GLU A 78 17.79 -7.45 -6.78
N THR A 79 18.48 -7.07 -5.70
CA THR A 79 18.99 -5.69 -5.51
C THR A 79 20.18 -5.33 -6.40
N LYS A 80 20.95 -6.32 -6.85
CA LYS A 80 22.22 -6.14 -7.55
C LYS A 80 23.13 -5.15 -6.82
N ARG A 81 23.71 -4.14 -7.46
CA ARG A 81 24.66 -3.23 -6.80
C ARG A 81 24.02 -2.03 -6.08
N ASN A 82 22.69 -1.91 -6.10
CA ASN A 82 21.99 -0.75 -5.58
C ASN A 82 21.39 -1.01 -4.18
N GLY A 83 21.15 0.08 -3.44
CA GLY A 83 20.81 0.07 -2.01
C GLY A 83 21.97 0.58 -1.14
N PRO A 84 21.86 0.50 0.20
CA PRO A 84 20.70 0.02 0.95
C PRO A 84 19.52 1.00 0.92
N GLY A 85 18.34 0.52 1.30
CA GLY A 85 17.12 1.34 1.37
C GLY A 85 15.93 0.53 1.89
N MET A 86 14.91 1.23 2.39
CA MET A 86 13.65 0.59 2.77
C MET A 86 12.87 0.20 1.52
N VAL A 87 12.31 -0.99 1.52
CA VAL A 87 11.39 -1.48 0.51
C VAL A 87 9.98 -1.44 1.08
N HIS A 88 9.05 -0.95 0.28
CA HIS A 88 7.62 -0.88 0.57
C HIS A 88 6.83 -1.47 -0.59
N TYR A 89 5.91 -2.38 -0.30
CA TYR A 89 4.96 -2.93 -1.24
C TYR A 89 3.53 -2.58 -0.83
N ALA A 90 2.72 -2.18 -1.80
CA ALA A 90 1.32 -1.84 -1.57
C ALA A 90 0.42 -2.27 -2.74
N ILE A 91 -0.84 -2.53 -2.42
CA ILE A 91 -1.91 -2.75 -3.38
C ILE A 91 -2.98 -1.68 -3.13
N PRO A 92 -2.80 -0.45 -3.67
CA PRO A 92 -3.60 0.70 -3.25
C PRO A 92 -5.05 0.64 -3.68
N SER A 93 -5.34 0.10 -4.87
CA SER A 93 -6.69 0.14 -5.43
C SER A 93 -6.99 -1.00 -6.39
N ARG A 94 -8.29 -1.28 -6.54
CA ARG A 94 -8.83 -2.07 -7.64
C ARG A 94 -9.16 -1.15 -8.80
N ILE A 95 -8.88 -1.58 -10.01
CA ILE A 95 -9.18 -0.84 -11.25
C ILE A 95 -10.05 -1.65 -12.20
N GLU A 96 -10.69 -0.96 -13.14
CA GLU A 96 -11.52 -1.59 -14.16
C GLU A 96 -10.71 -2.51 -15.08
N SER A 97 -9.52 -2.09 -15.50
CA SER A 97 -8.62 -2.86 -16.37
C SER A 97 -7.17 -2.37 -16.24
N VAL A 98 -6.20 -3.13 -16.73
CA VAL A 98 -4.74 -2.88 -16.59
C VAL A 98 -4.31 -1.47 -17.00
N TYR A 99 -4.99 -0.85 -17.97
CA TYR A 99 -4.67 0.50 -18.48
C TYR A 99 -5.67 1.57 -18.04
N SER A 100 -6.59 1.25 -17.14
CA SER A 100 -7.61 2.17 -16.65
C SER A 100 -7.17 2.87 -15.36
N ASP A 101 -7.44 4.17 -15.29
CA ASP A 101 -7.34 4.96 -14.06
C ASP A 101 -8.65 4.97 -13.27
N GLU A 102 -9.69 4.32 -13.77
CA GLU A 102 -10.96 4.16 -13.05
C GLU A 102 -10.81 3.18 -11.90
N GLU A 103 -10.89 3.72 -10.68
CA GLU A 103 -10.89 2.93 -9.47
C GLU A 103 -12.28 2.36 -9.18
N LEU A 104 -12.31 1.06 -8.91
CA LEU A 104 -13.51 0.34 -8.52
C LEU A 104 -13.50 0.03 -7.02
N ALA A 105 -14.69 -0.15 -6.46
CA ALA A 105 -14.82 -0.60 -5.09
C ALA A 105 -14.15 -1.96 -4.89
N TRP A 106 -13.46 -2.11 -3.76
CA TRP A 106 -12.86 -3.37 -3.36
C TRP A 106 -13.96 -4.45 -3.23
N PRO A 107 -13.81 -5.62 -3.87
CA PRO A 107 -14.84 -6.64 -3.87
C PRO A 107 -14.97 -7.27 -2.47
N LYS A 108 -16.22 -7.43 -2.01
CA LYS A 108 -16.48 -8.14 -0.77
C LYS A 108 -16.05 -9.59 -0.90
N GLY A 109 -15.37 -10.11 0.12
CA GLY A 109 -14.91 -11.50 0.13
C GLY A 109 -13.62 -11.74 -0.67
N LEU A 110 -12.84 -10.72 -0.99
CA LEU A 110 -11.49 -10.89 -1.53
C LEU A 110 -10.52 -10.04 -0.70
N ASN A 111 -9.45 -10.66 -0.23
CA ASN A 111 -8.38 -9.98 0.49
C ASN A 111 -7.03 -10.31 -0.15
N ILE A 112 -6.15 -9.32 -0.26
CA ILE A 112 -4.79 -9.48 -0.76
C ILE A 112 -3.82 -8.89 0.26
N SER A 113 -2.78 -9.64 0.60
CA SER A 113 -1.71 -9.20 1.50
C SER A 113 -0.35 -9.56 0.92
N ILE A 114 0.68 -8.80 1.30
CA ILE A 114 2.08 -9.06 0.94
C ILE A 114 2.90 -9.13 2.23
N GLU A 115 3.69 -10.19 2.41
CA GLU A 115 4.51 -10.38 3.61
C GLU A 115 5.94 -10.87 3.26
N PRO A 116 7.00 -10.16 3.70
CA PRO A 116 6.96 -8.82 4.29
C PRO A 116 6.56 -7.77 3.23
N SER A 117 5.70 -6.82 3.60
CA SER A 117 5.40 -5.63 2.80
C SER A 117 6.48 -4.55 2.96
N ASP A 118 7.16 -4.54 4.10
CA ASP A 118 8.15 -3.53 4.48
C ASP A 118 9.41 -4.21 5.02
N PHE A 119 10.57 -3.91 4.43
CA PHE A 119 11.85 -4.47 4.89
C PHE A 119 13.05 -3.66 4.39
N MET A 120 14.15 -3.73 5.15
CA MET A 120 15.43 -3.15 4.74
C MET A 120 16.11 -4.06 3.73
N ALA A 121 16.41 -3.53 2.53
CA ALA A 121 17.15 -4.24 1.50
C ALA A 121 18.58 -3.71 1.39
N TYR A 122 19.53 -4.61 1.16
CA TYR A 122 20.96 -4.33 1.01
C TYR A 122 21.44 -4.75 -0.38
N PRO A 123 22.49 -4.11 -0.92
CA PRO A 123 23.07 -4.50 -2.19
C PRO A 123 23.57 -5.96 -2.20
N ASN A 124 23.43 -6.59 -3.37
CA ASN A 124 23.84 -7.95 -3.75
C ASN A 124 23.09 -9.06 -3.03
N GLU A 125 21.89 -8.74 -2.56
CA GLU A 125 20.97 -9.67 -1.91
C GLU A 125 19.71 -9.89 -2.74
N THR A 126 19.05 -11.02 -2.46
CA THR A 126 17.75 -11.39 -3.02
C THR A 126 16.73 -11.52 -1.89
N TYR A 127 15.61 -10.84 -2.04
CA TYR A 127 14.50 -10.86 -1.08
C TYR A 127 13.28 -11.48 -1.71
N ASN A 128 12.53 -12.26 -0.92
CA ASN A 128 11.26 -12.83 -1.33
C ASN A 128 10.17 -12.36 -0.37
N SER A 129 9.10 -11.82 -0.93
CA SER A 129 7.84 -11.57 -0.23
C SER A 129 6.77 -12.47 -0.81
N THR A 130 5.87 -12.95 0.03
CA THR A 130 4.73 -13.76 -0.38
C THR A 130 3.52 -12.85 -0.55
N ILE A 131 2.89 -12.90 -1.72
CA ILE A 131 1.56 -12.36 -1.94
C ILE A 131 0.53 -13.45 -1.65
N THR A 132 -0.45 -13.16 -0.81
CA THR A 132 -1.52 -14.08 -0.45
C THR A 132 -2.85 -13.48 -0.85
N ILE A 133 -3.62 -14.21 -1.66
CA ILE A 133 -4.98 -13.85 -2.03
C ILE A 133 -5.93 -14.84 -1.36
N LYS A 134 -6.91 -14.32 -0.61
CA LYS A 134 -7.95 -15.13 0.04
C LYS A 134 -9.30 -14.73 -0.51
N THR A 135 -10.05 -15.69 -1.01
CA THR A 135 -11.41 -15.46 -1.51
C THR A 135 -12.43 -16.15 -0.61
N ALA A 136 -13.60 -15.53 -0.47
CA ALA A 136 -14.77 -16.12 0.18
C ALA A 136 -15.52 -17.01 -0.82
N PRO A 137 -16.23 -18.05 -0.36
CA PRO A 137 -16.97 -18.95 -1.25
C PRO A 137 -18.10 -18.28 -2.06
N ASP A 138 -18.60 -17.14 -1.60
CA ASP A 138 -19.67 -16.36 -2.24
C ASP A 138 -19.14 -15.22 -3.14
N LEU A 139 -17.82 -15.12 -3.31
CA LEU A 139 -17.22 -14.18 -4.24
C LEU A 139 -17.69 -14.51 -5.66
N LEU A 140 -18.17 -13.49 -6.37
CA LEU A 140 -18.66 -13.65 -7.74
C LEU A 140 -17.50 -14.04 -8.66
N GLN A 141 -17.78 -14.96 -9.60
CA GLN A 141 -16.86 -15.27 -10.69
C GLN A 141 -16.59 -14.02 -11.53
N GLY A 142 -15.38 -13.91 -12.04
CA GLY A 142 -14.94 -12.79 -12.87
C GLY A 142 -13.48 -12.43 -12.69
N GLU A 143 -13.09 -11.36 -13.34
CA GLU A 143 -11.75 -10.80 -13.30
C GLU A 143 -11.70 -9.57 -12.39
N TYR A 144 -10.69 -9.54 -11.53
CA TYR A 144 -10.44 -8.44 -10.59
C TYR A 144 -9.01 -7.94 -10.79
N VAL A 145 -8.85 -6.70 -11.25
CA VAL A 145 -7.53 -6.12 -11.52
C VAL A 145 -7.16 -5.16 -10.38
N PHE A 146 -5.97 -5.33 -9.81
CA PHE A 146 -5.47 -4.53 -8.70
C PHE A 146 -4.19 -3.82 -9.08
N ARG A 147 -4.06 -2.53 -8.74
CA ARG A 147 -2.80 -1.81 -8.87
C ARG A 147 -1.82 -2.33 -7.83
N TYR A 148 -0.60 -2.54 -8.26
CA TYR A 148 0.54 -2.90 -7.42
C TYR A 148 1.52 -1.73 -7.45
N HIS A 149 2.02 -1.33 -6.29
CA HIS A 149 3.05 -0.29 -6.15
C HIS A 149 4.21 -0.83 -5.32
N HIS A 150 5.41 -0.45 -5.72
CA HIS A 150 6.62 -0.72 -4.98
C HIS A 150 7.50 0.53 -4.92
N LEU A 151 8.13 0.72 -3.76
CA LEU A 151 9.14 1.74 -3.52
C LEU A 151 10.34 1.08 -2.86
N PHE A 152 11.51 1.21 -3.47
CA PHE A 152 12.80 0.92 -2.87
C PHE A 152 13.54 2.26 -2.73
N GLU A 153 13.50 2.83 -1.53
CA GLU A 153 13.90 4.22 -1.26
C GLU A 153 15.29 4.56 -1.82
N GLY A 154 15.37 5.67 -2.57
CA GLY A 154 16.61 6.13 -3.20
C GLY A 154 17.14 5.27 -4.35
N VAL A 155 16.45 4.17 -4.69
CA VAL A 155 16.89 3.20 -5.70
C VAL A 155 15.90 3.10 -6.86
N MET A 156 14.64 2.76 -6.60
CA MET A 156 13.62 2.62 -7.63
C MET A 156 12.21 2.80 -7.07
N GLU A 157 11.31 3.30 -7.90
CA GLU A 157 9.88 3.35 -7.64
C GLU A 157 9.16 2.88 -8.89
N GLY A 158 8.07 2.13 -8.71
CA GLY A 158 7.30 1.63 -9.82
C GLY A 158 6.02 0.95 -9.39
N GLY A 159 5.39 0.29 -10.35
CA GLY A 159 4.16 -0.44 -10.11
C GLY A 159 3.80 -1.31 -11.29
N GLY A 160 2.70 -2.02 -11.13
CA GLY A 160 2.14 -2.93 -12.12
C GLY A 160 0.68 -3.21 -11.79
N SER A 161 0.18 -4.32 -12.31
CA SER A 161 -1.16 -4.79 -12.05
C SER A 161 -1.17 -6.28 -11.79
N LEU A 162 -1.94 -6.71 -10.80
CA LEU A 162 -2.23 -8.11 -10.53
C LEU A 162 -3.68 -8.41 -10.93
N THR A 163 -3.87 -9.40 -11.80
CA THR A 163 -5.20 -9.86 -12.23
C THR A 163 -5.57 -11.13 -11.47
N VAL A 164 -6.67 -11.09 -10.73
CA VAL A 164 -7.24 -12.25 -10.04
C VAL A 164 -8.42 -12.76 -10.85
N VAL A 165 -8.30 -13.98 -11.37
CA VAL A 165 -9.33 -14.64 -12.16
C VAL A 165 -10.03 -15.67 -11.29
N VAL A 166 -11.31 -15.45 -11.02
CA VAL A 166 -12.14 -16.34 -10.20
C VAL A 166 -13.07 -17.15 -11.10
N SER A 167 -12.85 -18.47 -11.11
CA SER A 167 -13.62 -19.45 -11.92
C SER A 167 -14.41 -20.45 -11.09
#